data_AF-A0A843RY43-F1
#
_entry.id   AF-A0A843RY43-F1
#
_cell.length_a   1.000
_cell.length_b   1.000
_cell.length_c   1.000
_cell.angle_alpha   90.00
_cell.angle_beta   90.00
_cell.angle_gamma   90.00
#
_symmetry.space_group_name_H-M   'P 1'
#
loop_
_entity.id
_entity.type
_entity.pdbx_description
1 polymer ?
#
loop_
_entity_poly.entity_id
_entity_poly.type
_entity_poly.pdbx_seq_one_letter_code
_entity_poly.pdbx_strand_id
1 'polypeptide(L)'
;MKSRFPVPCLVGGAALLTLGGAQTTTAKVHMAGPAMVHVTTGLEMRLGAPRHDVRQQRPAAASRGEERPAPPPLVTPSAAPRASASTLQPLTTMGLAARPASPYEPSARPAQEASAQSEAASRVRYQVQNMESMLVNAVQHAADRLTRQIRAVSPDIVMLTGAPRARGVMLEGYGAFFSVDVPAMSPSINWSLRVLAQKYLGVESALTRLRRSMTALEDPKARADAELALQAIEIQVRPQRPRPVSQTLWQDEESPQRTTAASASPVPAPDAAGELSRASVEATSTSPSADGVNVDVPDELLRNPSEAYEREVKRTLVDTMLDYAGPIPVAPNEWFTVAARDADYTIAPGGGQAVTIILQLSGADLEAYRAGRLSHEEVRRRVKIQEF
;
A
#
# COMPACT_ATOMS: atom_id res chain seq x y z
N MET A 1 51.40 10.73 31.32
CA MET A 1 51.63 9.33 30.88
C MET A 1 50.39 8.91 30.08
N LYS A 2 50.30 9.15 28.76
CA LYS A 2 50.75 8.30 27.64
C LYS A 2 50.30 6.83 27.76
N SER A 3 49.16 6.50 27.16
CA SER A 3 48.90 5.18 26.58
C SER A 3 48.11 5.35 25.28
N ARG A 4 48.84 5.15 24.18
CA ARG A 4 48.36 5.13 22.79
C ARG A 4 47.63 3.80 22.56
N PHE A 5 46.47 3.84 21.92
CA PHE A 5 45.89 2.68 21.24
C PHE A 5 46.21 2.77 19.74
N PRO A 6 46.68 1.68 19.10
CA PRO A 6 47.02 1.68 17.68
C PRO A 6 45.80 1.45 16.78
N VAL A 7 45.79 2.17 15.66
CA VAL A 7 44.94 1.99 14.49
C VAL A 7 45.47 0.81 13.66
N PRO A 8 44.63 -0.11 13.16
CA PRO A 8 45.05 -1.02 12.10
C PRO A 8 44.95 -0.34 10.73
N CYS A 9 46.11 -0.13 10.12
CA CYS A 9 46.25 0.12 8.68
C CYS A 9 45.88 -1.16 7.91
N LEU A 10 44.95 -1.07 6.95
CA LEU A 10 44.73 -2.10 5.94
C LEU A 10 45.20 -1.53 4.60
N VAL A 11 46.43 -1.92 4.25
CA VAL A 11 47.10 -1.66 2.97
C VAL A 11 47.19 -2.99 2.23
N GLY A 12 46.77 -2.99 0.96
CA GLY A 12 47.37 -3.81 -0.10
C GLY A 12 46.83 -5.23 -0.27
N GLY A 13 46.26 -5.49 -1.44
CA GLY A 13 45.91 -6.84 -1.88
C GLY A 13 45.35 -6.87 -3.30
N ALA A 14 46.15 -6.47 -4.29
CA ALA A 14 45.87 -6.76 -5.69
C ALA A 14 46.00 -8.27 -5.91
N ALA A 15 44.88 -8.94 -6.22
CA ALA A 15 44.86 -10.32 -6.69
C ALA A 15 44.29 -10.33 -8.11
N LEU A 16 45.20 -10.45 -9.08
CA LEU A 16 44.94 -10.94 -10.42
C LEU A 16 44.44 -12.39 -10.29
N LEU A 17 43.23 -12.70 -10.76
CA LEU A 17 42.81 -14.08 -11.02
C LEU A 17 42.17 -14.19 -12.40
N THR A 18 42.90 -14.93 -13.22
CA THR A 18 42.64 -15.42 -14.57
C THR A 18 41.48 -16.41 -14.66
N LEU A 19 40.79 -16.32 -15.81
CA LEU A 19 40.12 -17.35 -16.63
C LEU A 19 39.63 -18.68 -16.00
N GLY A 20 38.38 -19.00 -16.35
CA GLY A 20 37.84 -20.37 -16.48
C GLY A 20 36.43 -20.47 -15.91
N GLY A 21 35.41 -21.01 -16.55
CA GLY A 21 35.23 -21.61 -17.86
C GLY A 21 33.73 -21.77 -18.10
N ALA A 22 33.32 -21.77 -19.36
CA ALA A 22 31.94 -22.01 -19.77
C ALA A 22 31.56 -23.48 -19.52
N GLN A 23 30.49 -23.71 -18.76
CA GLN A 23 29.85 -25.02 -18.65
C GLN A 23 28.70 -25.07 -19.66
N THR A 24 28.96 -25.63 -20.83
CA THR A 24 27.94 -26.08 -21.78
C THR A 24 27.34 -27.40 -21.28
N THR A 25 26.12 -27.36 -20.76
CA THR A 25 25.32 -28.57 -20.52
C THR A 25 24.92 -29.15 -21.87
N THR A 26 25.58 -30.24 -22.25
CA THR A 26 25.20 -31.09 -23.39
C THR A 26 24.20 -32.13 -22.88
N ALA A 27 22.93 -31.99 -23.26
CA ALA A 27 21.90 -32.98 -23.00
C ALA A 27 22.12 -34.20 -23.90
N LYS A 28 22.48 -35.33 -23.29
CA LYS A 28 22.71 -36.62 -23.92
C LYS A 28 21.36 -37.30 -24.21
N VAL A 29 20.93 -37.26 -25.47
CA VAL A 29 19.78 -38.03 -25.98
C VAL A 29 20.16 -39.51 -26.01
N HIS A 30 19.55 -40.32 -25.15
CA HIS A 30 19.57 -41.77 -25.28
C HIS A 30 18.50 -42.20 -26.29
N MET A 31 18.95 -42.70 -27.43
CA MET A 31 18.16 -43.54 -28.34
C MET A 31 18.08 -44.95 -27.73
N ALA A 32 16.89 -45.37 -27.30
CA ALA A 32 16.58 -46.77 -27.01
C ALA A 32 15.31 -47.14 -27.80
N GLY A 33 15.42 -48.23 -28.56
CA GLY A 33 14.54 -48.59 -29.66
C GLY A 33 13.13 -49.10 -29.29
N PRO A 34 12.35 -49.47 -30.32
CA PRO A 34 10.92 -49.76 -30.21
C PRO A 34 10.67 -51.21 -29.77
N ALA A 35 9.99 -51.37 -28.63
CA ALA A 35 9.33 -52.63 -28.28
C ALA A 35 7.85 -52.54 -28.69
N MET A 36 7.47 -53.40 -29.63
CA MET A 36 6.07 -53.66 -29.98
C MET A 36 5.28 -54.05 -28.72
N VAL A 37 4.16 -53.38 -28.48
CA VAL A 37 3.13 -53.87 -27.55
C VAL A 37 1.90 -54.16 -28.38
N HIS A 38 1.57 -55.45 -28.45
CA HIS A 38 0.32 -55.95 -29.02
C HIS A 38 -0.87 -55.38 -28.24
N VAL A 39 -1.72 -54.62 -28.94
CA VAL A 39 -3.05 -54.23 -28.48
C VAL A 39 -3.98 -55.40 -28.77
N THR A 40 -4.41 -56.10 -27.72
CA THR A 40 -5.48 -57.11 -27.81
C THR A 40 -6.80 -56.44 -27.48
N THR A 41 -7.64 -56.34 -28.51
CA THR A 41 -9.02 -55.86 -28.48
C THR A 41 -9.88 -56.82 -27.65
N GLY A 42 -10.44 -56.34 -26.54
CA GLY A 42 -11.40 -57.07 -25.71
C GLY A 42 -12.67 -56.24 -25.54
N LEU A 43 -13.54 -56.35 -26.52
CA LEU A 43 -14.89 -55.78 -26.57
C LEU A 43 -15.82 -56.69 -25.75
N GLU A 44 -16.27 -56.25 -24.57
CA GLU A 44 -17.41 -56.89 -23.91
C GLU A 44 -18.42 -55.83 -23.47
N MET A 45 -19.55 -55.83 -24.16
CA MET A 45 -20.75 -55.08 -23.80
C MET A 45 -21.31 -55.61 -22.49
N ARG A 46 -21.61 -54.74 -21.53
CA ARG A 46 -22.61 -55.05 -20.52
C ARG A 46 -23.44 -53.84 -20.14
N LEU A 47 -24.65 -53.81 -20.71
CA LEU A 47 -25.76 -52.99 -20.22
C LEU A 47 -26.03 -53.31 -18.74
N GLY A 48 -26.20 -52.27 -17.94
CA GLY A 48 -26.60 -52.39 -16.55
C GLY A 48 -26.76 -51.04 -15.85
N ALA A 49 -27.84 -50.32 -16.17
CA ALA A 49 -28.53 -49.50 -15.16
C ALA A 49 -29.54 -50.41 -14.44
N PRO A 50 -30.09 -50.09 -13.24
CA PRO A 50 -29.93 -48.87 -12.42
C PRO A 50 -29.68 -49.16 -10.92
N ARG A 51 -29.36 -48.13 -10.13
CA ARG A 51 -30.04 -47.76 -8.86
C ARG A 51 -29.23 -46.74 -8.06
N HIS A 52 -29.87 -45.60 -7.81
CA HIS A 52 -29.52 -44.67 -6.74
C HIS A 52 -29.63 -45.38 -5.40
N ASP A 53 -28.53 -45.47 -4.67
CA ASP A 53 -28.53 -45.76 -3.24
C ASP A 53 -27.82 -44.60 -2.52
N VAL A 54 -28.63 -43.68 -2.02
CA VAL A 54 -28.20 -42.59 -1.13
C VAL A 54 -27.97 -43.22 0.23
N ARG A 55 -26.78 -43.80 0.42
CA ARG A 55 -26.33 -44.26 1.73
C ARG A 55 -25.57 -43.14 2.42
N GLN A 56 -26.26 -42.48 3.34
CA GLN A 56 -25.69 -41.58 4.33
C GLN A 56 -24.53 -42.29 5.05
N GLN A 57 -23.30 -41.95 4.69
CA GLN A 57 -22.12 -42.29 5.48
C GLN A 57 -22.02 -41.30 6.63
N ARG A 58 -22.55 -41.74 7.76
CA ARG A 58 -22.34 -41.22 9.10
C ARG A 58 -20.91 -41.59 9.52
N PRO A 59 -19.96 -40.66 9.68
CA PRO A 59 -18.66 -41.00 10.24
C PRO A 59 -18.82 -41.31 11.74
N ALA A 60 -18.22 -42.42 12.14
CA ALA A 60 -18.21 -42.96 13.48
C ALA A 60 -17.51 -42.02 14.46
N ALA A 61 -18.14 -41.86 15.63
CA ALA A 61 -17.57 -41.23 16.80
C ALA A 61 -16.36 -42.06 17.28
N ALA A 62 -15.15 -41.54 17.07
CA ALA A 62 -13.96 -41.96 17.78
C ALA A 62 -13.80 -41.04 19.00
N SER A 63 -14.27 -41.51 20.14
CA SER A 63 -14.01 -40.93 21.45
C SER A 63 -12.52 -41.00 21.76
N ARG A 64 -11.77 -39.94 21.44
CA ARG A 64 -10.48 -39.66 22.06
C ARG A 64 -10.71 -38.69 23.21
N GLY A 65 -10.38 -39.13 24.42
CA GLY A 65 -10.38 -38.30 25.61
C GLY A 65 -9.39 -37.17 25.43
N GLU A 66 -9.93 -35.95 25.32
CA GLU A 66 -9.16 -34.72 25.33
C GLU A 66 -9.02 -34.30 26.80
N GLU A 67 -7.85 -34.60 27.34
CA GLU A 67 -7.39 -34.19 28.65
C GLU A 67 -7.33 -32.66 28.67
N ARG A 68 -8.31 -32.06 29.34
CA ARG A 68 -8.48 -30.62 29.49
C ARG A 68 -7.37 -30.08 30.40
N PRO A 69 -6.41 -29.26 29.92
CA PRO A 69 -5.46 -28.62 30.82
C PRO A 69 -6.22 -27.66 31.74
N ALA A 70 -5.96 -27.81 33.04
CA ALA A 70 -6.56 -27.00 34.10
C ALA A 70 -6.28 -25.50 33.88
N PRO A 71 -7.23 -24.62 34.23
CA PRO A 71 -7.00 -23.18 34.18
C PRO A 71 -5.90 -22.79 35.19
N PRO A 72 -5.00 -21.85 34.84
CA PRO A 72 -4.03 -21.32 35.79
C PRO A 72 -4.76 -20.59 36.94
N PRO A 73 -4.25 -20.67 38.18
CA PRO A 73 -4.89 -20.05 39.32
C PRO A 73 -4.89 -18.52 39.18
N LEU A 74 -6.06 -17.93 39.46
CA LEU A 74 -6.26 -16.50 39.68
C LEU A 74 -5.28 -16.01 40.75
N VAL A 75 -4.26 -15.26 40.32
CA VAL A 75 -3.39 -14.51 41.23
C VAL A 75 -4.17 -13.29 41.70
N THR A 76 -4.66 -13.36 42.94
CA THR A 76 -5.20 -12.21 43.66
C THR A 76 -4.06 -11.23 43.97
N PRO A 77 -4.19 -9.92 43.66
CA PRO A 77 -3.26 -8.94 44.18
C PRO A 77 -3.49 -8.78 45.68
N SER A 78 -2.50 -9.25 46.44
CA SER A 78 -2.36 -9.14 47.89
C SER A 78 -2.42 -7.69 48.35
N ALA A 79 -3.17 -7.48 49.41
CA ALA A 79 -3.35 -6.22 50.09
C ALA A 79 -2.11 -5.80 50.92
N ALA A 80 -1.82 -4.49 50.86
CA ALA A 80 -1.15 -3.65 51.88
C ALA A 80 0.38 -3.89 52.09
N PRO A 81 1.17 -2.85 52.49
CA PRO A 81 0.90 -2.04 53.68
C PRO A 81 1.02 -0.52 53.53
N ARG A 82 0.26 0.17 54.39
CA ARG A 82 0.55 1.50 54.92
C ARG A 82 1.97 1.51 55.53
N ALA A 83 2.77 2.50 55.19
CA ALA A 83 3.88 2.93 56.02
C ALA A 83 4.01 4.46 55.95
N SER A 84 3.64 5.08 57.07
CA SER A 84 3.99 6.43 57.47
C SER A 84 5.50 6.60 57.53
N ALA A 85 6.03 7.76 57.14
CA ALA A 85 7.16 8.39 57.83
C ALA A 85 7.33 9.83 57.35
N SER A 86 6.95 10.76 58.23
CA SER A 86 7.53 12.09 58.32
C SER A 86 9.06 12.01 58.25
N THR A 87 9.70 12.92 57.53
CA THR A 87 11.07 13.32 57.86
C THR A 87 11.20 14.82 57.77
N LEU A 88 11.68 15.33 58.89
CA LEU A 88 11.78 16.71 59.33
C LEU A 88 12.83 17.49 58.54
N GLN A 89 12.59 18.80 58.48
CA GLN A 89 13.56 19.84 58.18
C GLN A 89 14.81 19.71 59.04
N PRO A 90 15.97 20.15 58.55
CA PRO A 90 16.93 20.85 59.39
C PRO A 90 16.90 22.37 59.11
N LEU A 91 16.57 23.08 60.18
CA LEU A 91 16.86 24.48 60.44
C LEU A 91 18.38 24.72 60.53
N THR A 92 18.77 25.96 60.21
CA THR A 92 19.97 26.66 60.73
C THR A 92 21.29 26.46 59.98
N THR A 93 21.79 27.56 59.38
CA THR A 93 23.04 28.20 59.84
C THR A 93 23.09 29.64 59.30
N MET A 94 23.04 30.60 60.23
CA MET A 94 23.39 31.99 59.97
C MET A 94 24.90 32.10 59.76
N GLY A 95 25.31 32.45 58.55
CA GLY A 95 26.69 32.85 58.23
C GLY A 95 26.72 34.30 57.80
N LEU A 96 26.82 35.21 58.77
CA LEU A 96 27.03 36.64 58.54
C LEU A 96 28.53 36.85 58.24
N ALA A 97 28.90 36.86 56.96
CA ALA A 97 30.24 37.26 56.52
C ALA A 97 30.12 38.34 55.45
N ALA A 98 30.43 39.57 55.86
CA ALA A 98 30.63 40.72 54.98
C ALA A 98 31.78 40.44 53.99
N ARG A 99 31.57 40.67 52.69
CA ARG A 99 32.61 40.91 51.68
C ARG A 99 32.01 41.49 50.38
N PRO A 100 32.84 42.14 49.54
CA PRO A 100 32.68 43.51 49.09
C PRO A 100 31.89 43.61 47.78
N ALA A 101 31.40 44.81 47.51
CA ALA A 101 30.77 45.22 46.26
C ALA A 101 31.56 44.71 45.04
N SER A 102 31.00 43.74 44.34
CA SER A 102 31.44 43.34 43.00
C SER A 102 30.81 44.27 41.97
N PRO A 103 31.54 44.64 40.92
CA PRO A 103 30.96 45.38 39.80
C PRO A 103 29.85 44.52 39.19
N TYR A 104 28.67 45.10 39.09
CA TYR A 104 27.48 44.47 38.55
C TYR A 104 27.68 44.31 37.03
N GLU A 105 28.33 43.23 36.60
CA GLU A 105 28.28 42.81 35.20
C GLU A 105 26.86 42.28 34.92
N PRO A 106 26.13 42.85 33.95
CA PRO A 106 24.79 42.40 33.64
C PRO A 106 24.84 41.02 32.96
N SER A 107 24.42 39.99 33.69
CA SER A 107 24.20 38.62 33.20
C SER A 107 23.04 38.52 32.18
N ALA A 108 23.17 39.19 31.04
CA ALA A 108 22.12 39.32 30.01
C ALA A 108 22.05 38.16 28.98
N ARG A 109 22.81 37.07 29.16
CA ARG A 109 22.88 35.97 28.17
C ARG A 109 21.73 34.94 28.09
N PRO A 110 20.87 34.69 29.10
CA PRO A 110 19.92 33.57 29.00
C PRO A 110 18.70 33.82 28.09
N ALA A 111 18.39 35.07 27.74
CA ALA A 111 17.18 35.38 26.96
C ALA A 111 17.33 35.06 25.45
N GLN A 112 18.55 35.09 24.91
CA GLN A 112 18.79 34.94 23.47
C GLN A 112 18.87 33.47 23.02
N GLU A 113 19.27 32.55 23.91
CA GLU A 113 19.32 31.12 23.61
C GLU A 113 17.91 30.50 23.56
N ALA A 114 16.98 30.97 24.41
CA ALA A 114 15.61 30.49 24.44
C ALA A 114 14.82 30.82 23.16
N SER A 115 15.06 31.99 22.55
CA SER A 115 14.38 32.36 21.30
C SER A 115 14.86 31.52 20.11
N ALA A 116 16.17 31.27 19.99
CA ALA A 116 16.73 30.44 18.93
C ALA A 116 16.21 28.99 18.98
N GLN A 117 16.08 28.41 20.18
CA GLN A 117 15.49 27.08 20.37
C GLN A 117 14.01 27.04 19.95
N SER A 118 13.23 28.06 20.31
CA SER A 118 11.82 28.18 19.92
C SER A 118 11.66 28.27 18.39
N GLU A 119 12.53 29.03 17.71
CA GLU A 119 12.54 29.11 16.25
C GLU A 119 12.88 27.78 15.60
N ALA A 120 13.92 27.09 16.09
CA ALA A 120 14.30 25.77 15.58
C ALA A 120 13.16 24.76 15.74
N ALA A 121 12.52 24.72 16.92
CA ALA A 121 11.36 23.86 17.18
C ALA A 121 10.16 24.19 16.28
N SER A 122 9.99 25.46 15.91
CA SER A 122 8.92 25.89 15.00
C SER A 122 9.19 25.45 13.56
N ARG A 123 10.45 25.50 13.11
CA ARG A 123 10.86 24.98 11.79
C ARG A 123 10.66 23.47 11.68
N VAL A 124 11.02 22.71 12.71
CA VAL A 124 10.82 21.25 12.73
C VAL A 124 9.33 20.91 12.66
N ARG A 125 8.48 21.57 13.46
CA ARG A 125 7.02 21.36 13.41
C ARG A 125 6.44 21.64 12.03
N TYR A 126 6.88 22.71 11.39
CA TYR A 126 6.47 23.05 10.03
C TYR A 126 6.89 21.98 9.01
N GLN A 127 8.13 21.48 9.09
CA GLN A 127 8.61 20.40 8.22
C GLN A 127 7.81 19.10 8.41
N VAL A 128 7.49 18.75 9.66
CA VAL A 128 6.67 17.57 9.97
C VAL A 128 5.27 17.73 9.36
N GLN A 129 4.62 18.88 9.53
CA GLN A 129 3.28 19.15 8.94
C GLN A 129 3.28 19.09 7.41
N ASN A 130 4.33 19.62 6.78
CA ASN A 130 4.49 19.52 5.32
C ASN A 130 4.60 18.05 4.90
N MET A 131 5.41 17.26 5.59
CA MET A 131 5.55 15.83 5.30
C MET A 131 4.25 15.05 5.55
N GLU A 132 3.50 15.35 6.61
CA GLU A 132 2.17 14.77 6.84
C GLU A 132 1.25 15.00 5.64
N SER A 133 1.23 16.23 5.11
CA SER A 133 0.39 16.57 3.96
C SER A 133 0.85 15.85 2.68
N MET A 134 2.16 15.71 2.47
CA MET A 134 2.69 14.94 1.33
C MET A 134 2.31 13.46 1.42
N LEU A 135 2.39 12.85 2.61
CA LEU A 135 2.00 11.45 2.81
C LEU A 135 0.49 11.23 2.60
N VAL A 136 -0.36 12.16 3.08
CA VAL A 136 -1.81 12.12 2.81
C VAL A 136 -2.08 12.20 1.31
N ASN A 137 -1.46 13.14 0.62
CA ASN A 137 -1.60 13.31 -0.83
C ASN A 137 -1.11 12.09 -1.61
N ALA A 138 -0.03 11.45 -1.15
CA ALA A 138 0.53 10.24 -1.74
C ALA A 138 -0.48 9.07 -1.70
N VAL A 139 -1.10 8.84 -0.54
CA VAL A 139 -2.13 7.80 -0.39
C VAL A 139 -3.35 8.12 -1.27
N GLN A 140 -3.80 9.37 -1.28
CA GLN A 140 -4.91 9.80 -2.14
C GLN A 140 -4.59 9.57 -3.63
N HIS A 141 -3.38 9.91 -4.07
CA HIS A 141 -2.97 9.70 -5.45
C HIS A 141 -2.91 8.22 -5.83
N ALA A 142 -2.44 7.35 -4.94
CA ALA A 142 -2.45 5.90 -5.13
C ALA A 142 -3.89 5.36 -5.28
N ALA A 143 -4.81 5.80 -4.42
CA ALA A 143 -6.24 5.52 -4.48
C ALA A 143 -6.88 5.97 -5.80
N ASP A 144 -6.59 7.19 -6.25
CA ASP A 144 -7.12 7.75 -7.49
C ASP A 144 -6.60 6.99 -8.72
N ARG A 145 -5.32 6.59 -8.71
CA ARG A 145 -4.73 5.78 -9.79
C ARG A 145 -5.41 4.42 -9.90
N LEU A 146 -5.60 3.71 -8.79
CA LEU A 146 -6.33 2.44 -8.78
C LEU A 146 -7.78 2.61 -9.23
N THR A 147 -8.46 3.64 -8.74
CA THR A 147 -9.85 3.93 -9.10
C THR A 147 -9.99 4.18 -10.60
N ARG A 148 -9.06 4.91 -11.22
CA ARG A 148 -9.02 5.10 -12.69
C ARG A 148 -8.83 3.79 -13.44
N GLN A 149 -7.93 2.92 -12.97
CA GLN A 149 -7.68 1.60 -13.57
C GLN A 149 -8.93 0.71 -13.50
N ILE A 150 -9.62 0.71 -12.37
CA ILE A 150 -10.82 -0.12 -12.18
C ILE A 150 -12.00 0.44 -12.95
N ARG A 151 -12.16 1.77 -12.98
CA ARG A 151 -13.23 2.45 -13.75
C ARG A 151 -13.13 2.16 -15.25
N ALA A 152 -11.92 1.90 -15.76
CA ALA A 152 -11.73 1.47 -17.15
C ALA A 152 -12.36 0.11 -17.45
N VAL A 153 -12.47 -0.77 -16.44
CA VAL A 153 -13.10 -2.10 -16.56
C VAL A 153 -14.58 -2.07 -16.15
N SER A 154 -14.91 -1.33 -15.10
CA SER A 154 -16.27 -1.25 -14.53
C SER A 154 -16.58 0.17 -14.00
N PRO A 155 -17.42 0.95 -14.71
CA PRO A 155 -17.68 2.35 -14.36
C PRO A 155 -18.36 2.59 -13.00
N ASP A 156 -19.17 1.63 -12.54
CA ASP A 156 -20.16 1.86 -11.46
C ASP A 156 -19.65 1.56 -10.04
N ILE A 157 -18.38 1.20 -9.86
CA ILE A 157 -17.86 0.77 -8.55
C ILE A 157 -17.25 1.96 -7.79
N VAL A 158 -17.86 2.34 -6.65
CA VAL A 158 -17.32 3.32 -5.70
C VAL A 158 -16.56 2.59 -4.60
N MET A 159 -15.25 2.81 -4.45
CA MET A 159 -14.34 1.78 -3.90
C MET A 159 -13.85 1.95 -2.46
N LEU A 160 -13.69 3.18 -1.99
CA LEU A 160 -12.87 3.47 -0.80
C LEU A 160 -13.71 4.14 0.28
N THR A 161 -13.51 3.70 1.51
CA THR A 161 -14.14 4.27 2.70
C THR A 161 -13.12 5.02 3.55
N GLY A 162 -13.46 6.26 3.89
CA GLY A 162 -12.61 7.11 4.73
C GLY A 162 -11.69 8.04 3.96
N ALA A 163 -11.13 9.01 4.69
CA ALA A 163 -10.14 9.95 4.17
C ALA A 163 -8.75 9.57 4.71
N PRO A 164 -7.69 9.62 3.87
CA PRO A 164 -6.34 9.35 4.33
C PRO A 164 -5.91 10.37 5.38
N ARG A 165 -5.10 9.92 6.35
CA ARG A 165 -4.57 10.79 7.41
C ARG A 165 -3.12 10.44 7.67
N ALA A 166 -2.31 11.42 8.06
CA ALA A 166 -0.94 11.19 8.51
C ALA A 166 -0.69 12.00 9.78
N ARG A 167 0.14 11.45 10.67
CA ARG A 167 0.62 12.12 11.88
C ARG A 167 2.10 11.82 12.05
N GLY A 168 2.90 12.85 12.25
CA GLY A 168 4.35 12.77 12.41
C GLY A 168 4.79 13.19 13.81
N VAL A 169 5.82 12.54 14.30
CA VAL A 169 6.56 12.93 15.51
C VAL A 169 8.06 12.81 15.24
N MET A 170 8.82 13.80 15.72
CA MET A 170 10.29 13.71 15.76
C MET A 170 10.70 13.20 17.14
N LEU A 171 11.53 12.18 17.15
CA LEU A 171 12.05 11.54 18.36
C LEU A 171 13.56 11.68 18.37
N GLU A 172 14.09 12.34 19.40
CA GLU A 172 15.53 12.55 19.57
C GLU A 172 16.27 11.19 19.65
N GLY A 173 17.29 11.00 18.82
CA GLY A 173 18.11 9.79 18.78
C GLY A 173 17.47 8.60 18.05
N TYR A 174 16.18 8.67 17.70
CA TYR A 174 15.52 7.69 16.84
C TYR A 174 15.32 8.22 15.42
N GLY A 175 15.01 9.51 15.26
CA GLY A 175 14.67 10.13 13.97
C GLY A 175 13.19 10.47 13.85
N ALA A 176 12.64 10.38 12.64
CA ALA A 176 11.27 10.80 12.35
C ALA A 176 10.34 9.59 12.22
N PHE A 177 9.18 9.65 12.88
CA PHE A 177 8.16 8.60 12.82
C PHE A 177 6.83 9.17 12.36
N PHE A 178 6.24 8.55 11.34
CA PHE A 178 4.93 8.92 10.80
C PHE A 178 3.98 7.74 10.88
N SER A 179 2.78 7.97 11.39
CA SER A 179 1.66 7.03 11.33
C SER A 179 0.68 7.51 10.27
N VAL A 180 0.39 6.67 9.28
CA VAL A 180 -0.47 6.95 8.14
C VAL A 180 -1.68 6.03 8.18
N ASP A 181 -2.88 6.61 8.23
CA ASP A 181 -4.14 5.89 8.10
C ASP A 181 -4.47 5.79 6.61
N VAL A 182 -4.46 4.57 6.09
CA VAL A 182 -4.75 4.24 4.69
C VAL A 182 -6.21 3.81 4.58
N PRO A 183 -7.03 4.44 3.71
CA PRO A 183 -8.40 4.02 3.48
C PRO A 183 -8.47 2.57 3.01
N ALA A 184 -9.29 1.75 3.66
CA ALA A 184 -9.55 0.37 3.24
C ALA A 184 -10.37 0.35 1.94
N MET A 185 -10.19 -0.72 1.17
CA MET A 185 -11.19 -1.10 0.16
C MET A 185 -12.36 -1.79 0.87
N SER A 186 -13.59 -1.43 0.49
CA SER A 186 -14.78 -2.08 1.06
C SER A 186 -14.75 -3.60 0.79
N PRO A 187 -14.96 -4.46 1.81
CA PRO A 187 -14.93 -5.91 1.64
C PRO A 187 -15.93 -6.44 0.59
N SER A 188 -17.10 -5.80 0.47
CA SER A 188 -18.12 -6.15 -0.52
C SER A 188 -17.64 -5.99 -1.96
N ILE A 189 -16.76 -5.02 -2.19
CA ILE A 189 -16.18 -4.71 -3.49
C ILE A 189 -15.06 -5.68 -3.84
N ASN A 190 -14.22 -6.01 -2.86
CA ASN A 190 -13.23 -7.07 -3.05
C ASN A 190 -13.91 -8.40 -3.43
N TRP A 191 -15.05 -8.71 -2.82
CA TRP A 191 -15.83 -9.89 -3.18
C TRP A 191 -16.42 -9.78 -4.59
N SER A 192 -17.05 -8.66 -4.96
CA SER A 192 -17.66 -8.49 -6.29
C SER A 192 -16.62 -8.55 -7.40
N LEU A 193 -15.46 -7.91 -7.22
CA LEU A 193 -14.33 -7.99 -8.15
C LEU A 193 -13.78 -9.40 -8.27
N ARG A 194 -13.65 -10.13 -7.16
CA ARG A 194 -13.22 -11.53 -7.20
C ARG A 194 -14.22 -12.40 -7.96
N VAL A 195 -15.52 -12.22 -7.76
CA VAL A 195 -16.57 -12.93 -8.51
C VAL A 195 -16.51 -12.56 -10.00
N LEU A 196 -16.27 -11.28 -10.31
CA LEU A 196 -16.10 -10.79 -11.67
C LEU A 196 -14.88 -11.45 -12.33
N ALA A 197 -13.74 -11.45 -11.65
CA ALA A 197 -12.49 -12.06 -12.10
C ALA A 197 -12.65 -13.58 -12.31
N GLN A 198 -13.36 -14.28 -11.41
CA GLN A 198 -13.68 -15.69 -11.58
C GLN A 198 -14.50 -15.94 -12.85
N LYS A 199 -15.47 -15.06 -13.15
CA LYS A 199 -16.29 -15.18 -14.37
C LYS A 199 -15.48 -14.91 -15.63
N TYR A 200 -14.67 -13.85 -15.68
CA TYR A 200 -13.93 -13.49 -16.90
C TYR A 200 -12.68 -14.35 -17.11
N LEU A 201 -11.83 -14.50 -16.09
CA LEU A 201 -10.57 -15.26 -16.20
C LEU A 201 -10.81 -16.78 -16.25
N GLY A 202 -11.89 -17.25 -15.60
CA GLY A 202 -12.31 -18.66 -15.69
C GLY A 202 -12.74 -19.05 -17.10
N VAL A 203 -13.44 -18.16 -17.81
CA VAL A 203 -13.92 -18.41 -19.17
C VAL A 203 -12.76 -18.44 -20.16
N GLU A 204 -11.83 -17.49 -20.12
CA GLU A 204 -10.68 -17.49 -21.05
C GLU A 204 -9.78 -18.71 -20.89
N SER A 205 -9.50 -19.10 -19.64
CA SER A 205 -8.68 -20.29 -19.36
C SER A 205 -9.41 -21.58 -19.77
N ALA A 206 -10.73 -21.66 -19.57
CA ALA A 206 -11.55 -22.76 -20.08
C ALA A 206 -11.55 -22.82 -21.61
N LEU A 207 -11.70 -21.67 -22.30
CA LEU A 207 -11.63 -21.58 -23.76
C LEU A 207 -10.25 -21.97 -24.29
N THR A 208 -9.16 -21.55 -23.64
CA THR A 208 -7.80 -21.91 -24.02
C THR A 208 -7.54 -23.41 -23.83
N ARG A 209 -8.02 -23.99 -22.72
CA ARG A 209 -7.94 -25.44 -22.49
C ARG A 209 -8.76 -26.22 -23.51
N LEU A 210 -9.94 -25.71 -23.87
CA LEU A 210 -10.79 -26.30 -24.89
C LEU A 210 -10.14 -26.23 -26.27
N ARG A 211 -9.61 -25.07 -26.69
CA ARG A 211 -8.81 -24.94 -27.93
C ARG A 211 -7.64 -25.91 -27.97
N ARG A 212 -6.89 -26.03 -26.86
CA ARG A 212 -5.77 -26.99 -26.76
C ARG A 212 -6.26 -28.44 -26.91
N SER A 213 -7.40 -28.78 -26.32
CA SER A 213 -7.99 -30.12 -26.49
C SER A 213 -8.41 -30.36 -27.94
N MET A 214 -8.97 -29.36 -28.64
CA MET A 214 -9.34 -29.45 -30.06
C MET A 214 -8.13 -29.68 -30.97
N THR A 215 -6.98 -29.05 -30.67
CA THR A 215 -5.73 -29.32 -31.39
C THR A 215 -5.19 -30.74 -31.17
N ALA A 216 -5.59 -31.43 -30.09
CA ALA A 216 -5.19 -32.81 -29.82
C ALA A 216 -6.13 -33.87 -30.43
N LEU A 217 -7.32 -33.48 -30.90
CA LEU A 217 -8.19 -34.38 -31.65
C LEU A 217 -7.57 -34.67 -33.03
N GLU A 218 -7.38 -35.96 -33.33
CA GLU A 218 -6.89 -36.45 -34.63
C GLU A 218 -7.99 -36.43 -35.72
N ASP A 219 -9.25 -36.57 -35.33
CA ASP A 219 -10.38 -36.62 -36.27
C ASP A 219 -10.76 -35.20 -36.78
N PRO A 220 -10.60 -34.93 -38.09
CA PRO A 220 -10.90 -33.62 -38.68
C PRO A 220 -12.38 -33.25 -38.60
N LYS A 221 -13.28 -34.24 -38.61
CA LYS A 221 -14.73 -33.98 -38.56
C LYS A 221 -15.16 -33.57 -37.15
N ALA A 222 -14.68 -34.30 -36.14
CA ALA A 222 -14.91 -33.96 -34.74
C ALA A 222 -14.33 -32.58 -34.38
N ARG A 223 -13.20 -32.19 -34.99
CA ARG A 223 -12.64 -30.83 -34.82
C ARG A 223 -13.56 -29.75 -35.38
N ALA A 224 -14.10 -29.92 -36.59
CA ALA A 224 -15.00 -28.96 -37.21
C ALA A 224 -16.30 -28.76 -36.41
N ASP A 225 -16.89 -29.85 -35.91
CA ASP A 225 -18.09 -29.80 -35.07
C ASP A 225 -17.81 -29.08 -33.73
N ALA A 226 -16.63 -29.32 -33.15
CA ALA A 226 -16.21 -28.66 -31.93
C ALA A 226 -15.99 -27.15 -32.14
N GLU A 227 -15.38 -26.74 -33.27
CA GLU A 227 -15.20 -25.33 -33.62
C GLU A 227 -16.55 -24.60 -33.78
N LEU A 228 -17.54 -25.24 -34.41
CA LEU A 228 -18.89 -24.69 -34.52
C LEU A 228 -19.56 -24.53 -33.14
N ALA A 229 -19.40 -25.51 -32.25
CA ALA A 229 -19.92 -25.43 -30.89
C ALA A 229 -19.25 -24.30 -30.07
N LEU A 230 -17.94 -24.12 -30.23
CA LEU A 230 -17.19 -23.01 -29.63
C LEU A 230 -17.71 -21.65 -30.11
N GLN A 231 -17.95 -21.52 -31.42
CA GLN A 231 -18.45 -20.30 -32.02
C GLN A 231 -19.85 -19.95 -31.52
N ALA A 232 -20.70 -20.96 -31.31
CA ALA A 232 -22.02 -20.77 -30.70
C ALA A 232 -21.93 -20.30 -29.24
N ILE A 233 -21.02 -20.88 -28.45
CA ILE A 233 -20.78 -20.45 -27.06
C ILE A 233 -20.23 -19.02 -27.03
N GLU A 234 -19.32 -18.65 -27.93
CA GLU A 234 -18.78 -17.29 -28.00
C GLU A 234 -19.89 -16.26 -28.30
N ILE A 235 -20.82 -16.58 -29.20
CA ILE A 235 -21.97 -15.71 -29.50
C ILE A 235 -22.91 -15.59 -28.30
N GLN A 236 -23.13 -16.67 -27.55
CA GLN A 236 -24.02 -16.70 -26.38
C GLN A 236 -23.41 -15.97 -25.16
N VAL A 237 -22.10 -16.09 -24.97
CA VAL A 237 -21.37 -15.58 -23.79
C VAL A 237 -20.91 -14.14 -23.98
N ARG A 238 -20.92 -13.60 -25.21
CA ARG A 238 -20.68 -12.17 -25.44
C ARG A 238 -21.60 -11.36 -24.52
N PRO A 239 -21.05 -10.56 -23.60
CA PRO A 239 -21.86 -9.81 -22.65
C PRO A 239 -22.80 -8.92 -23.46
N GLN A 240 -24.10 -9.22 -23.38
CA GLN A 240 -25.15 -8.41 -23.94
C GLN A 240 -24.94 -7.01 -23.35
N ARG A 241 -24.40 -6.08 -24.14
CA ARG A 241 -24.32 -4.68 -23.71
C ARG A 241 -25.72 -4.30 -23.28
N PRO A 242 -25.94 -3.86 -22.03
CA PRO A 242 -27.24 -3.41 -21.61
C PRO A 242 -27.68 -2.35 -22.62
N ARG A 243 -28.77 -2.63 -23.34
CA ARG A 243 -29.39 -1.64 -24.21
C ARG A 243 -29.66 -0.42 -23.34
N PRO A 244 -29.17 0.77 -23.70
CA PRO A 244 -29.57 1.97 -22.97
C PRO A 244 -31.09 1.99 -23.04
N VAL A 245 -31.74 1.82 -21.89
CA VAL A 245 -33.16 2.01 -21.78
C VAL A 245 -33.33 3.47 -22.10
N SER A 246 -33.80 3.77 -23.31
CA SER A 246 -34.23 5.11 -23.67
C SER A 246 -35.17 5.53 -22.54
N GLN A 247 -34.74 6.52 -21.77
CA GLN A 247 -35.62 7.27 -20.89
C GLN A 247 -36.66 7.89 -21.80
N THR A 248 -37.69 7.12 -22.08
CA THR A 248 -38.92 7.56 -22.69
C THR A 248 -39.51 8.57 -21.73
N LEU A 249 -39.30 9.84 -22.07
CA LEU A 249 -40.41 10.73 -22.35
C LEU A 249 -41.41 10.82 -21.18
N TRP A 250 -41.00 11.51 -20.12
CA TRP A 250 -41.92 12.35 -19.34
C TRP A 250 -41.65 13.79 -19.77
N GLN A 251 -42.09 14.12 -20.97
CA GLN A 251 -42.19 15.47 -21.48
C GLN A 251 -43.63 15.64 -21.96
N ASP A 252 -44.23 16.76 -21.55
CA ASP A 252 -45.63 17.20 -21.73
C ASP A 252 -46.61 16.65 -20.67
N GLU A 253 -47.40 17.44 -19.92
CA GLU A 253 -47.99 18.76 -20.20
C GLU A 253 -48.19 19.70 -18.97
N GLU A 254 -48.15 21.00 -19.27
CA GLU A 254 -48.95 22.13 -18.76
C GLU A 254 -48.99 22.54 -17.28
N SER A 255 -48.47 23.74 -17.00
CA SER A 255 -49.32 24.86 -16.57
C SER A 255 -48.67 26.23 -16.82
N PRO A 256 -49.43 27.27 -17.24
CA PRO A 256 -48.88 28.54 -17.71
C PRO A 256 -49.00 29.70 -16.70
N GLN A 257 -48.13 30.69 -16.93
CA GLN A 257 -48.25 32.11 -16.60
C GLN A 257 -48.47 32.54 -15.13
N ARG A 258 -47.41 33.11 -14.53
CA ARG A 258 -47.57 34.40 -13.86
C ARG A 258 -46.37 35.32 -14.02
N THR A 259 -46.74 36.52 -14.40
CA THR A 259 -46.00 37.71 -14.76
C THR A 259 -45.45 38.48 -13.55
N THR A 260 -44.41 39.27 -13.85
CA THR A 260 -44.09 40.62 -13.37
C THR A 260 -43.30 40.89 -12.07
N ALA A 261 -42.44 41.91 -12.23
CA ALA A 261 -41.79 42.83 -11.29
C ALA A 261 -40.48 42.32 -10.64
N ALA A 262 -39.30 42.76 -11.09
CA ALA A 262 -38.72 44.11 -10.98
C ALA A 262 -38.44 44.54 -9.52
N SER A 263 -37.16 44.53 -9.13
CA SER A 263 -36.56 45.60 -8.33
C SER A 263 -35.04 45.54 -8.38
N ALA A 264 -34.48 46.64 -8.84
CA ALA A 264 -33.07 46.98 -8.84
C ALA A 264 -32.58 47.33 -7.43
N SER A 265 -31.28 47.16 -7.19
CA SER A 265 -30.46 48.23 -6.62
C SER A 265 -28.95 47.98 -6.84
N PRO A 266 -28.17 49.05 -7.13
CA PRO A 266 -26.74 49.03 -7.40
C PRO A 266 -25.91 49.48 -6.19
N VAL A 267 -24.66 49.02 -6.05
CA VAL A 267 -23.67 49.58 -5.10
C VAL A 267 -22.25 49.47 -5.73
N PRO A 268 -21.36 50.48 -5.53
CA PRO A 268 -20.38 50.89 -6.54
C PRO A 268 -18.96 50.36 -6.32
N ALA A 269 -18.16 50.53 -7.37
CA ALA A 269 -16.71 50.42 -7.41
C ALA A 269 -16.01 51.36 -6.42
N PRO A 270 -14.74 51.05 -6.09
CA PRO A 270 -13.72 52.06 -6.26
C PRO A 270 -12.56 51.60 -7.16
N ASP A 271 -12.22 52.51 -8.08
CA ASP A 271 -10.93 52.60 -8.76
C ASP A 271 -9.77 52.64 -7.75
N ALA A 272 -8.74 51.84 -8.00
CA ALA A 272 -7.36 52.22 -7.71
C ALA A 272 -6.43 51.46 -8.66
N ALA A 273 -5.84 52.24 -9.57
CA ALA A 273 -4.83 51.86 -10.52
C ALA A 273 -3.61 51.18 -9.87
N GLY A 274 -3.09 50.17 -10.54
CA GLY A 274 -1.90 49.41 -10.17
C GLY A 274 -1.41 48.62 -11.37
N GLU A 275 -0.92 49.36 -12.35
CA GLU A 275 -0.43 48.93 -13.65
C GLU A 275 0.89 48.15 -13.55
N LEU A 276 1.09 47.20 -14.48
CA LEU A 276 2.35 46.59 -14.92
C LEU A 276 2.96 45.47 -14.07
N SER A 277 2.72 44.21 -14.47
CA SER A 277 3.76 43.39 -15.16
C SER A 277 3.20 41.98 -15.46
N ARG A 278 2.53 41.85 -16.61
CA ARG A 278 2.13 40.55 -17.17
C ARG A 278 3.32 39.94 -17.90
N ALA A 279 4.03 39.03 -17.24
CA ALA A 279 4.79 38.00 -17.94
C ALA A 279 3.77 36.99 -18.49
N SER A 280 3.43 37.14 -19.77
CA SER A 280 2.81 36.08 -20.57
C SER A 280 3.77 34.89 -20.58
N VAL A 281 3.47 33.90 -19.76
CA VAL A 281 4.01 32.55 -19.94
C VAL A 281 3.00 31.83 -20.81
N GLU A 282 3.40 31.53 -22.06
CA GLU A 282 2.69 30.62 -22.95
C GLU A 282 2.38 29.32 -22.21
N ALA A 283 1.16 29.19 -21.72
CA ALA A 283 0.60 27.92 -21.32
C ALA A 283 0.32 27.15 -22.61
N THR A 284 1.34 26.41 -23.08
CA THR A 284 1.17 25.36 -24.09
C THR A 284 0.24 24.31 -23.50
N SER A 285 -1.06 24.46 -23.76
CA SER A 285 -2.08 23.43 -23.59
C SER A 285 -1.77 22.27 -24.53
N THR A 286 -0.79 21.47 -24.14
CA THR A 286 -0.53 20.17 -24.78
C THR A 286 -1.62 19.25 -24.28
N SER A 287 -2.74 19.19 -25.02
CA SER A 287 -3.66 18.07 -24.92
C SER A 287 -2.83 16.80 -25.05
N PRO A 288 -2.81 15.90 -24.04
CA PRO A 288 -2.12 14.63 -24.19
C PRO A 288 -2.83 13.89 -25.31
N SER A 289 -2.18 13.80 -26.48
CA SER A 289 -2.65 12.97 -27.57
C SER A 289 -2.93 11.59 -27.01
N ALA A 290 -4.11 11.08 -27.32
CA ALA A 290 -4.56 9.73 -27.07
C ALA A 290 -3.72 8.76 -27.90
N ASP A 291 -2.43 8.63 -27.56
CA ASP A 291 -1.71 7.40 -27.85
C ASP A 291 -2.45 6.31 -27.10
N GLY A 292 -3.05 5.40 -27.87
CA GLY A 292 -3.76 4.24 -27.37
C GLY A 292 -2.81 3.28 -26.66
N VAL A 293 -2.32 3.70 -25.50
CA VAL A 293 -1.75 2.81 -24.50
C VAL A 293 -2.89 1.88 -24.14
N ASN A 294 -2.84 0.69 -24.74
CA ASN A 294 -3.66 -0.43 -24.33
C ASN A 294 -3.30 -0.63 -22.86
N VAL A 295 -4.12 -0.09 -21.96
CA VAL A 295 -3.91 -0.19 -20.52
C VAL A 295 -4.17 -1.64 -20.22
N ASP A 296 -3.10 -2.42 -20.29
CA ASP A 296 -3.08 -3.82 -19.89
C ASP A 296 -3.40 -3.81 -18.40
N VAL A 297 -4.69 -3.94 -18.08
CA VAL A 297 -5.16 -3.94 -16.70
C VAL A 297 -4.54 -5.19 -16.10
N PRO A 298 -3.63 -5.06 -15.13
CA PRO A 298 -2.92 -6.23 -14.64
C PRO A 298 -3.92 -7.27 -14.17
N ASP A 299 -3.84 -8.50 -14.69
CA ASP A 299 -4.67 -9.64 -14.29
C ASP A 299 -4.78 -9.78 -12.76
N GLU A 300 -3.72 -9.37 -12.08
CA GLU A 300 -3.57 -9.35 -10.64
C GLU A 300 -4.55 -8.39 -9.93
N LEU A 301 -4.84 -7.24 -10.54
CA LEU A 301 -5.78 -6.25 -10.01
C LEU A 301 -7.22 -6.78 -10.01
N LEU A 302 -7.56 -7.67 -10.94
CA LEU A 302 -8.84 -8.37 -10.93
C LEU A 302 -8.87 -9.51 -9.91
N ARG A 303 -7.78 -10.27 -9.77
CA ARG A 303 -7.71 -11.42 -8.84
C ARG A 303 -7.69 -10.97 -7.38
N ASN A 304 -6.82 -10.02 -7.05
CA ASN A 304 -6.55 -9.52 -5.70
C ASN A 304 -6.47 -7.98 -5.71
N PRO A 305 -7.60 -7.27 -5.85
CA PRO A 305 -7.61 -5.81 -5.89
C PRO A 305 -7.02 -5.16 -4.63
N SER A 306 -7.23 -5.78 -3.47
CA SER A 306 -6.69 -5.29 -2.19
C SER A 306 -5.17 -5.31 -2.18
N GLU A 307 -4.55 -6.38 -2.69
CA GLU A 307 -3.10 -6.52 -2.76
C GLU A 307 -2.50 -5.55 -3.81
N ALA A 308 -3.19 -5.36 -4.94
CA ALA A 308 -2.80 -4.39 -5.96
C ALA A 308 -2.85 -2.95 -5.41
N TYR A 309 -3.89 -2.61 -4.66
CA TYR A 309 -3.99 -1.33 -3.96
C TYR A 309 -2.86 -1.14 -2.93
N GLU A 310 -2.66 -2.14 -2.07
CA GLU A 310 -1.63 -2.10 -1.03
C GLU A 310 -0.23 -1.90 -1.64
N ARG A 311 0.06 -2.59 -2.74
CA ARG A 311 1.31 -2.43 -3.48
C ARG A 311 1.48 -1.03 -4.05
N GLU A 312 0.42 -0.44 -4.61
CA GLU A 312 0.46 0.91 -5.15
C GLU A 312 0.66 1.95 -4.03
N VAL A 313 0.00 1.76 -2.88
CA VAL A 313 0.22 2.59 -1.69
C VAL A 313 1.65 2.47 -1.18
N LYS A 314 2.17 1.25 -1.00
CA LYS A 314 3.56 1.00 -0.58
C LYS A 314 4.55 1.71 -1.50
N ARG A 315 4.38 1.54 -2.82
CA ARG A 315 5.24 2.20 -3.82
C ARG A 315 5.18 3.71 -3.68
N THR A 316 3.98 4.29 -3.67
CA THR A 316 3.81 5.76 -3.66
C THR A 316 4.31 6.36 -2.35
N LEU A 317 4.13 5.68 -1.22
CA LEU A 317 4.69 6.10 0.07
C LEU A 317 6.21 6.08 0.05
N VAL A 318 6.84 5.01 -0.46
CA VAL A 318 8.31 4.96 -0.58
C VAL A 318 8.82 6.10 -1.48
N ASP A 319 8.24 6.29 -2.65
CA ASP A 319 8.64 7.36 -3.57
C ASP A 319 8.50 8.74 -2.88
N THR A 320 7.40 8.98 -2.16
CA THR A 320 7.17 10.22 -1.39
C THR A 320 8.17 10.40 -0.25
N MET A 321 8.52 9.34 0.46
CA MET A 321 9.56 9.38 1.51
C MET A 321 10.89 9.84 0.91
N LEU A 322 11.27 9.34 -0.26
CA LEU A 322 12.54 9.70 -0.90
C LEU A 322 12.54 11.14 -1.38
N ASP A 323 11.47 11.57 -2.05
CA ASP A 323 11.38 12.92 -2.64
C ASP A 323 11.30 14.02 -1.58
N TYR A 324 10.59 13.77 -0.46
CA TYR A 324 10.28 14.82 0.51
C TYR A 324 11.00 14.68 1.85
N ALA A 325 11.71 13.59 2.14
CA ALA A 325 12.42 13.48 3.42
C ALA A 325 13.64 14.41 3.51
N GLY A 326 14.07 15.02 2.39
CA GLY A 326 15.20 15.95 2.28
C GLY A 326 15.30 17.03 3.37
N PRO A 327 14.23 17.79 3.65
CA PRO A 327 14.26 18.87 4.64
C PRO A 327 14.27 18.40 6.10
N ILE A 328 13.90 17.14 6.37
CA ILE A 328 13.77 16.65 7.75
C ILE A 328 15.16 16.29 8.27
N PRO A 329 15.57 16.84 9.44
CA PRO A 329 16.84 16.54 10.05
C PRO A 329 16.79 15.12 10.63
N VAL A 330 17.41 14.17 9.93
CA VAL A 330 17.62 12.80 10.41
C VAL A 330 19.11 12.56 10.43
N ALA A 331 19.67 12.24 11.60
CA ALA A 331 21.09 11.95 11.73
C ALA A 331 21.45 10.61 11.03
N PRO A 332 22.73 10.37 10.67
CA PRO A 332 23.11 9.17 9.93
C PRO A 332 22.76 7.84 10.64
N ASN A 333 22.72 7.86 11.98
CA ASN A 333 22.39 6.73 12.85
C ASN A 333 20.90 6.66 13.24
N GLU A 334 20.07 7.57 12.74
CA GLU A 334 18.63 7.62 12.99
C GLU A 334 17.84 7.00 11.83
N TRP A 335 16.56 6.78 12.05
CA TRP A 335 15.62 6.18 11.11
C TRP A 335 14.53 7.17 10.72
N PHE A 336 14.15 7.11 9.44
CA PHE A 336 12.93 7.68 8.93
C PHE A 336 11.90 6.56 8.76
N THR A 337 10.87 6.54 9.60
CA THR A 337 9.89 5.46 9.69
C THR A 337 8.50 5.94 9.32
N VAL A 338 7.82 5.21 8.43
CA VAL A 338 6.40 5.39 8.10
C VAL A 338 5.66 4.10 8.41
N ALA A 339 4.72 4.16 9.34
CA ALA A 339 3.80 3.08 9.68
C ALA A 339 2.44 3.34 9.03
N ALA A 340 2.14 2.63 7.95
CA ALA A 340 0.85 2.65 7.28
C ALA A 340 -0.08 1.59 7.88
N ARG A 341 -1.26 1.99 8.33
CA ARG A 341 -2.29 1.11 8.90
C ARG A 341 -3.61 1.32 8.21
N ASP A 342 -4.43 0.28 8.16
CA ASP A 342 -5.78 0.39 7.65
C ASP A 342 -6.66 1.28 8.55
N ALA A 343 -7.40 2.22 7.96
CA ALA A 343 -8.22 3.20 8.68
C ALA A 343 -9.47 2.57 9.32
N ASP A 344 -9.94 1.42 8.82
CA ASP A 344 -11.18 0.77 9.25
C ASP A 344 -10.97 -0.21 10.43
N TYR A 345 -9.99 0.06 11.30
CA TYR A 345 -9.81 -0.66 12.56
C TYR A 345 -10.87 -0.23 13.59
N THR A 346 -12.13 -0.47 13.26
CA THR A 346 -13.16 -0.54 14.31
C THR A 346 -12.93 -1.85 15.05
N ILE A 347 -12.60 -1.77 16.33
CA ILE A 347 -12.43 -2.92 17.25
C ILE A 347 -13.81 -3.56 17.47
N ALA A 348 -14.37 -4.18 16.42
CA ALA A 348 -15.51 -5.05 16.54
C ALA A 348 -15.00 -6.44 16.95
N PRO A 349 -15.63 -7.12 17.92
CA PRO A 349 -15.29 -8.51 18.25
C PRO A 349 -15.58 -9.39 17.02
N GLY A 350 -14.53 -9.76 16.30
CA GLY A 350 -14.60 -10.47 15.01
C GLY A 350 -14.14 -9.66 13.78
N GLY A 351 -13.69 -8.42 13.97
CA GLY A 351 -13.16 -7.55 12.92
C GLY A 351 -11.87 -8.09 12.29
N GLY A 352 -11.67 -7.78 11.00
CA GLY A 352 -10.55 -8.27 10.20
C GLY A 352 -9.18 -7.95 10.82
N GLN A 353 -8.17 -8.74 10.47
CA GLN A 353 -6.78 -8.48 10.85
C GLN A 353 -6.36 -7.15 10.23
N ALA A 354 -6.14 -6.12 11.04
CA ALA A 354 -5.55 -4.88 10.57
C ALA A 354 -4.10 -5.14 10.20
N VAL A 355 -3.80 -5.05 8.91
CA VAL A 355 -2.44 -5.14 8.40
C VAL A 355 -1.75 -3.82 8.68
N THR A 356 -0.62 -3.86 9.39
CA THR A 356 0.25 -2.70 9.58
C THR A 356 1.54 -2.89 8.80
N ILE A 357 1.83 -1.96 7.90
CA ILE A 357 3.05 -1.95 7.09
C ILE A 357 3.99 -0.90 7.66
N ILE A 358 5.20 -1.30 8.04
CA ILE A 358 6.25 -0.38 8.50
C ILE A 358 7.32 -0.27 7.42
N LEU A 359 7.52 0.95 6.92
CA LEU A 359 8.56 1.33 5.96
C LEU A 359 9.65 2.08 6.72
N GLN A 360 10.91 1.64 6.61
CA GLN A 360 12.04 2.26 7.31
C GLN A 360 13.18 2.56 6.34
N LEU A 361 13.71 3.77 6.43
CA LEU A 361 14.90 4.21 5.71
C LEU A 361 15.94 4.75 6.69
N SER A 362 17.21 4.35 6.53
CA SER A 362 18.28 4.83 7.41
C SER A 362 18.68 6.26 7.06
N GLY A 363 19.06 7.05 8.06
CA GLY A 363 19.55 8.42 7.86
C GLY A 363 20.82 8.46 7.01
N ALA A 364 21.70 7.46 7.15
CA ALA A 364 22.92 7.34 6.32
C ALA A 364 22.60 7.13 4.83
N ASP A 365 21.60 6.30 4.50
CA ASP A 365 21.16 6.10 3.13
C ASP A 365 20.49 7.36 2.58
N LEU A 366 19.70 8.05 3.40
CA LEU A 366 19.06 9.31 3.04
C LEU A 366 20.09 10.43 2.78
N GLU A 367 21.15 10.51 3.59
CA GLU A 367 22.26 11.43 3.36
C GLU A 367 23.02 11.08 2.07
N ALA A 368 23.28 9.80 1.82
CA ALA A 368 23.92 9.35 0.58
C ALA A 368 23.06 9.64 -0.66
N TYR A 369 21.74 9.50 -0.55
CA TYR A 369 20.78 9.88 -1.59
C TYR A 369 20.82 11.38 -1.88
N ARG A 370 20.73 12.23 -0.85
CA ARG A 370 20.82 13.69 -0.98
C ARG A 370 22.15 14.15 -1.57
N ALA A 371 23.24 13.43 -1.27
CA ALA A 371 24.55 13.67 -1.85
C ALA A 371 24.70 13.16 -3.30
N GLY A 372 23.65 12.55 -3.89
CA GLY A 372 23.68 11.97 -5.24
C GLY A 372 24.55 10.71 -5.37
N ARG A 373 24.95 10.10 -4.24
CA ARG A 373 25.79 8.89 -4.23
C ARG A 373 24.99 7.61 -4.43
N LEU A 374 23.69 7.63 -4.09
CA LEU A 374 22.75 6.55 -4.36
C LEU A 374 21.70 7.05 -5.36
N SER A 375 21.35 6.20 -6.33
CA SER A 375 20.22 6.48 -7.22
C SER A 375 18.90 6.17 -6.52
N HIS A 376 17.80 6.76 -7.01
CA HIS A 376 16.46 6.54 -6.47
C HIS A 376 16.11 5.04 -6.35
N GLU A 377 16.36 4.25 -7.40
CA GLU A 377 16.11 2.81 -7.40
C GLU A 377 17.00 2.05 -6.40
N GLU A 378 18.24 2.49 -6.19
CA GLU A 378 19.13 1.87 -5.21
C GLU A 378 18.63 2.11 -3.78
N VAL A 379 18.18 3.32 -3.48
CA VAL A 379 17.63 3.64 -2.15
C VAL A 379 16.31 2.92 -1.94
N ARG A 380 15.45 2.85 -2.96
CA ARG A 380 14.19 2.09 -2.90
C ARG A 380 14.41 0.63 -2.52
N ARG A 381 15.50 0.00 -2.99
CA ARG A 381 15.89 -1.37 -2.60
C ARG A 381 16.40 -1.47 -1.16
N ARG A 382 16.88 -0.37 -0.56
CA ARG A 382 17.37 -0.32 0.82
C ARG A 382 16.29 -0.05 1.85
N VAL A 383 15.10 0.40 1.42
CA VAL A 383 13.96 0.57 2.33
C VAL A 383 13.56 -0.79 2.91
N LYS A 384 13.53 -0.89 4.23
CA LYS A 384 13.07 -2.08 4.94
C LYS A 384 11.55 -2.02 5.04
N ILE A 385 10.89 -3.07 4.57
CA ILE A 385 9.44 -3.23 4.63
C ILE A 385 9.13 -4.37 5.60
N GLN A 386 8.33 -4.09 6.63
CA GLN A 386 7.86 -5.08 7.60
C GLN A 386 6.33 -5.07 7.62
N GLU A 387 5.70 -6.24 7.64
CA GLU A 387 4.25 -6.43 7.67
C GLU A 387 3.88 -7.18 8.95
N PHE A 388 2.84 -6.72 9.64
CA PHE A 388 2.37 -7.27 10.91
C PHE A 388 0.87 -7.55 10.90
#